data_AF-A0A2R7KQE9-F1
#
_entry.id   AF-A0A2R7KQE9-F1
#
_cell.length_a   1.000
_cell.length_b   1.000
_cell.length_c   1.000
_cell.angle_alpha   90.00
_cell.angle_beta   90.00
_cell.angle_gamma   90.00
#
_symmetry.space_group_name_H-M   'P 1'
#
loop_
_entity.id
_entity.type
_entity.pdbx_description
1 polymer ?
#
loop_
_entity_poly.entity_id
_entity_poly.type
_entity_poly.pdbx_seq_one_letter_code
_entity_poly.pdbx_strand_id
1 'polypeptide(L)'
;MNALSNKLLDRAKSLLTEPTGKENIDQGERVVSILTGGWLLFESLKNMRKHPLIGLQVAAASGLLLYRGATGNCPVYRKIGKDTSDPQAIIISDTITVNAPREKVYAFWRELSNLPKFMKHLKSVEETSDTVSLWTTNTPGDLIDLSWSAEITREEPGEYLGWHSLEGSRIDNGGKVEFKDTLNGTGTELHIEIDYFPPAGSVGRGITSLFNGLFESMIREDIKNFKHYAEAAEFRQYAGLSTPAFS
;
A
#
# COMPACT_ATOMS: atom_id res chain seq x y z
N MET A 1 -10.13 34.81 -19.48
CA MET A 1 -10.97 33.58 -19.40
C MET A 1 -12.43 34.00 -19.24
N ASN A 2 -13.35 33.43 -20.01
CA ASN A 2 -14.79 33.77 -20.02
C ASN A 2 -15.57 32.87 -19.03
N ALA A 3 -16.64 33.38 -18.43
CA ALA A 3 -17.63 32.66 -17.61
C ALA A 3 -18.06 31.30 -18.18
N LEU A 4 -18.15 31.17 -19.51
CA LEU A 4 -18.47 29.90 -20.17
C LEU A 4 -17.38 28.83 -19.93
N SER A 5 -16.12 29.25 -19.92
CA SER A 5 -14.96 28.38 -19.70
C SER A 5 -14.88 27.90 -18.26
N ASN A 6 -15.20 28.78 -17.29
CA ASN A 6 -15.27 28.39 -15.88
C ASN A 6 -16.42 27.41 -15.64
N LYS A 7 -17.58 27.64 -16.25
CA LYS A 7 -18.74 26.74 -16.12
C LYS A 7 -18.49 25.35 -16.73
N LEU A 8 -17.71 25.27 -17.82
CA LEU A 8 -17.26 24.00 -18.41
C LEU A 8 -16.21 23.31 -17.54
N LEU A 9 -15.26 24.06 -16.97
CA LEU A 9 -14.28 23.53 -16.03
C LEU A 9 -14.93 23.02 -14.75
N ASP A 10 -15.92 23.73 -14.22
CA ASP A 10 -16.66 23.34 -13.03
C ASP A 10 -17.56 22.13 -13.29
N ARG A 11 -18.17 22.01 -14.48
CA ARG A 11 -18.87 20.80 -14.90
C ARG A 11 -17.94 19.62 -15.15
N ALA A 12 -16.78 19.86 -15.76
CA ALA A 12 -15.77 18.82 -15.95
C ALA A 12 -15.27 18.34 -14.59
N LYS A 13 -14.96 19.26 -13.66
CA LYS A 13 -14.64 18.94 -12.27
C LYS A 13 -15.78 18.20 -11.60
N SER A 14 -17.02 18.67 -11.67
CA SER A 14 -18.15 17.98 -11.02
C SER A 14 -18.39 16.57 -11.59
N LEU A 15 -18.19 16.37 -12.89
CA LEU A 15 -18.23 15.03 -13.51
C LEU A 15 -17.04 14.14 -13.09
N LEU A 16 -15.89 14.74 -12.76
CA LEU A 16 -14.75 14.02 -12.19
C LEU A 16 -14.92 13.76 -10.69
N THR A 17 -15.68 14.60 -9.99
CA THR A 17 -15.72 14.64 -8.52
C THR A 17 -16.99 14.03 -7.92
N GLU A 18 -18.12 13.99 -8.66
CA GLU A 18 -19.40 13.47 -8.14
C GLU A 18 -19.83 12.16 -8.82
N PRO A 19 -19.81 11.03 -8.09
CA PRO A 19 -20.31 9.74 -8.55
C PRO A 19 -21.81 9.77 -8.83
N THR A 20 -22.22 9.34 -10.02
CA THR A 20 -23.64 9.06 -10.33
C THR A 20 -23.86 7.55 -10.46
N GLY A 21 -24.09 6.89 -9.32
CA GLY A 21 -24.39 5.45 -9.21
C GLY A 21 -23.36 4.66 -8.40
N LYS A 22 -23.58 3.35 -8.23
CA LYS A 22 -22.56 2.44 -7.67
C LYS A 22 -21.42 2.31 -8.68
N GLU A 23 -20.32 2.99 -8.41
CA GLU A 23 -19.07 2.88 -9.17
C GLU A 23 -18.56 1.43 -9.13
N ASN A 24 -17.77 1.03 -10.12
CA ASN A 24 -17.10 -0.28 -10.12
C ASN A 24 -15.68 -0.22 -10.71
N ILE A 25 -15.13 0.98 -10.86
CA ILE A 25 -13.72 1.23 -11.19
C ILE A 25 -13.15 2.31 -10.27
N ASP A 26 -11.88 2.19 -9.91
CA ASP A 26 -11.16 3.17 -9.08
C ASP A 26 -10.87 4.49 -9.80
N GLN A 27 -10.43 5.49 -9.02
CA GLN A 27 -10.08 6.83 -9.51
C GLN A 27 -8.93 6.84 -10.54
N GLY A 28 -7.94 5.96 -10.38
CA GLY A 28 -6.83 5.87 -11.33
C GLY A 28 -7.30 5.37 -12.70
N GLU A 29 -8.12 4.32 -12.71
CA GLU A 29 -8.77 3.83 -13.92
C GLU A 29 -9.63 4.92 -14.58
N ARG A 30 -10.35 5.73 -13.80
CA ARG A 30 -11.17 6.83 -14.34
C ARG A 30 -10.33 7.86 -15.08
N VAL A 31 -9.26 8.35 -14.47
CA VAL A 31 -8.35 9.35 -15.07
C VAL A 31 -7.71 8.81 -16.36
N VAL A 32 -7.18 7.59 -16.32
CA VAL A 32 -6.58 6.95 -17.51
C VAL A 32 -7.60 6.81 -18.64
N SER A 33 -8.85 6.47 -18.31
CA SER A 33 -9.94 6.36 -19.28
C SER A 33 -10.25 7.67 -19.98
N ILE A 34 -10.29 8.77 -19.23
CA ILE A 34 -10.56 10.10 -19.77
C ILE A 34 -9.42 10.56 -20.68
N LEU A 35 -8.16 10.40 -20.24
CA LEU A 35 -7.00 10.79 -21.04
C LEU A 35 -6.91 9.99 -22.33
N THR A 36 -7.03 8.66 -22.23
CA THR A 36 -6.94 7.75 -23.38
C THR A 36 -8.12 7.94 -24.32
N GLY A 37 -9.35 8.03 -23.77
CA GLY A 37 -10.56 8.26 -24.54
C GLY A 37 -10.56 9.62 -25.25
N GLY A 38 -10.09 10.68 -24.59
CA GLY A 38 -9.95 12.00 -25.20
C GLY A 38 -8.93 12.01 -26.34
N TRP A 39 -7.77 11.38 -26.15
CA TRP A 39 -6.75 11.27 -27.20
C TRP A 39 -7.23 10.46 -28.41
N LEU A 40 -7.83 9.29 -28.19
CA LEU A 40 -8.37 8.44 -29.26
C LEU A 40 -9.52 9.13 -30.01
N LEU A 41 -10.39 9.85 -29.30
CA LEU A 41 -11.47 10.60 -29.93
C LEU A 41 -10.92 11.71 -30.84
N PHE A 42 -9.92 12.45 -30.36
CA PHE A 42 -9.26 13.49 -31.15
C PHE A 42 -8.63 12.93 -32.42
N GLU A 43 -7.85 11.84 -32.32
CA GLU A 43 -7.23 11.18 -33.47
C GLU A 43 -8.26 10.58 -34.44
N SER A 44 -9.37 10.03 -33.93
CA SER A 44 -10.47 9.53 -34.74
C SER A 44 -11.11 10.65 -35.57
N LEU A 45 -11.46 11.78 -34.94
CA LEU A 45 -12.07 12.93 -35.61
C LEU A 45 -11.18 13.51 -36.71
N LYS A 46 -9.86 13.58 -36.47
CA LYS A 46 -8.87 14.04 -37.44
C LYS A 46 -8.79 13.15 -38.69
N ASN A 47 -8.91 11.84 -38.51
CA ASN A 47 -8.76 10.86 -39.59
C ASN A 47 -10.09 10.39 -40.21
N MET A 48 -11.22 10.89 -39.70
CA MET A 48 -12.58 10.43 -40.06
C MET A 48 -12.90 10.58 -41.55
N ARG A 49 -12.36 11.63 -42.19
CA ARG A 49 -12.53 11.84 -43.65
C ARG A 49 -11.83 10.78 -44.50
N LYS A 50 -10.72 10.22 -44.02
CA LYS A 50 -9.92 9.23 -44.77
C LYS A 50 -10.41 7.81 -44.55
N HIS A 51 -10.82 7.50 -43.32
CA HIS A 51 -11.25 6.15 -42.93
C HIS A 51 -12.53 6.22 -42.08
N PRO A 52 -13.71 6.41 -42.69
CA PRO A 52 -14.94 6.70 -41.96
C PRO A 52 -15.42 5.53 -41.09
N LEU A 53 -15.33 4.29 -41.57
CA LEU A 53 -15.75 3.11 -40.81
C LEU A 53 -14.88 2.88 -39.57
N ILE A 54 -13.56 2.93 -39.75
CA ILE A 54 -12.59 2.78 -38.64
C ILE A 54 -12.74 3.95 -37.67
N GLY A 55 -12.87 5.18 -38.18
CA GLY A 55 -13.10 6.37 -37.35
C GLY A 55 -14.33 6.24 -36.47
N LEU A 56 -15.46 5.77 -37.02
CA LEU A 56 -16.69 5.57 -36.25
C LEU A 56 -16.53 4.53 -35.12
N GLN A 57 -15.86 3.40 -35.40
CA GLN A 57 -15.60 2.37 -34.39
C GLN A 57 -14.70 2.90 -33.27
N VAL A 58 -13.62 3.60 -33.62
CA VAL A 58 -12.71 4.21 -32.63
C VAL A 58 -13.43 5.30 -31.84
N ALA A 59 -14.29 6.11 -32.47
CA ALA A 59 -15.08 7.12 -31.78
C ALA A 59 -16.05 6.49 -30.77
N ALA A 60 -16.71 5.38 -31.12
CA ALA A 60 -17.58 4.65 -30.21
C ALA A 60 -16.80 4.06 -29.01
N ALA A 61 -15.65 3.44 -29.26
CA ALA A 61 -14.78 2.94 -28.20
C ALA A 61 -14.27 4.07 -27.27
N SER A 62 -13.92 5.21 -27.85
CA SER A 62 -13.51 6.41 -27.11
C SER A 62 -14.64 6.96 -26.25
N GLY A 63 -15.87 6.98 -26.77
CA GLY A 63 -17.07 7.36 -26.02
C GLY A 63 -17.32 6.46 -24.81
N LEU A 64 -17.09 5.14 -24.94
CA LEU A 64 -17.17 4.20 -23.81
C LEU A 64 -16.08 4.47 -22.76
N LEU A 65 -14.84 4.77 -23.18
CA LEU A 65 -13.77 5.16 -22.26
C LEU A 65 -14.09 6.45 -21.51
N LEU A 66 -14.60 7.46 -22.21
CA LEU A 66 -15.01 8.73 -21.60
C LEU A 66 -16.19 8.52 -20.64
N TYR A 67 -17.18 7.70 -21.02
CA TYR A 67 -18.32 7.35 -20.17
C TYR A 67 -17.87 6.66 -18.89
N ARG A 68 -17.03 5.61 -18.98
CA ARG A 68 -16.58 4.89 -17.78
C ARG A 68 -15.73 5.78 -16.89
N GLY A 69 -14.89 6.64 -17.47
CA GLY A 69 -14.06 7.57 -16.69
C GLY A 69 -14.86 8.65 -15.98
N ALA A 70 -15.86 9.23 -16.65
CA ALA A 70 -16.73 10.24 -16.05
C ALA A 70 -17.63 9.63 -14.96
N THR A 71 -18.24 8.48 -15.22
CA THR A 71 -19.27 7.92 -14.32
C THR A 71 -18.73 6.97 -13.25
N GLY A 72 -17.49 6.50 -13.36
CA GLY A 72 -16.96 5.43 -12.51
C GLY A 72 -17.62 4.07 -12.78
N ASN A 73 -18.42 3.94 -13.84
CA ASN A 73 -19.16 2.74 -14.18
C ASN A 73 -18.64 2.13 -15.48
N CYS A 74 -18.07 0.93 -15.40
CA CYS A 74 -17.64 0.11 -16.52
C CYS A 74 -18.61 -1.07 -16.73
N PRO A 75 -19.48 -1.04 -17.76
CA PRO A 75 -20.43 -2.11 -18.03
C PRO A 75 -19.78 -3.47 -18.30
N VAL A 76 -18.57 -3.47 -18.85
CA VAL A 76 -17.79 -4.70 -19.12
C VAL A 76 -17.37 -5.35 -17.81
N TYR A 77 -16.78 -4.60 -16.89
CA TYR A 77 -16.40 -5.07 -15.57
C TYR A 77 -17.60 -5.60 -14.78
N ARG A 78 -18.73 -4.88 -14.83
CA ARG A 78 -19.98 -5.31 -14.19
C ARG A 78 -20.49 -6.64 -14.72
N LYS A 79 -20.36 -6.91 -16.02
CA LYS A 79 -20.77 -8.20 -16.63
C LYS A 79 -19.89 -9.37 -16.19
N ILE A 80 -18.62 -9.12 -15.87
CA ILE A 80 -17.69 -10.16 -15.41
C ILE A 80 -17.53 -10.18 -13.88
N GLY A 81 -18.35 -9.43 -13.14
CA GLY A 81 -18.28 -9.35 -11.68
C GLY A 81 -17.00 -8.71 -11.14
N LYS A 82 -16.28 -7.93 -11.95
CA LYS A 82 -15.08 -7.20 -11.53
C LYS A 82 -15.48 -5.85 -10.95
N ASP A 83 -15.02 -5.57 -9.75
CA ASP A 83 -15.16 -4.28 -9.07
C ASP A 83 -13.77 -3.86 -8.59
N THR A 84 -13.29 -2.71 -9.02
CA THR A 84 -12.03 -2.12 -8.50
C THR A 84 -12.29 -0.84 -7.72
N SER A 85 -13.55 -0.46 -7.48
CA SER A 85 -13.90 0.77 -6.76
C SER A 85 -13.66 0.66 -5.25
N ASP A 86 -13.69 -0.56 -4.70
CA ASP A 86 -13.40 -0.85 -3.31
C ASP A 86 -11.97 -1.39 -3.17
N PRO A 87 -11.00 -0.60 -2.67
CA PRO A 87 -9.64 -1.08 -2.47
C PRO A 87 -9.65 -2.16 -1.38
N GLN A 88 -9.23 -3.38 -1.72
CA GLN A 88 -9.05 -4.43 -0.72
C GLN A 88 -7.72 -4.25 0.01
N ALA A 89 -7.73 -4.43 1.33
CA ALA A 89 -6.51 -4.53 2.11
C ALA A 89 -5.67 -5.71 1.64
N ILE A 90 -4.36 -5.49 1.49
CA ILE A 90 -3.40 -6.57 1.32
C ILE A 90 -2.98 -7.00 2.72
N ILE A 91 -3.27 -8.24 3.08
CA ILE A 91 -2.94 -8.80 4.40
C ILE A 91 -1.78 -9.78 4.24
N ILE A 92 -0.70 -9.53 4.96
CA ILE A 92 0.50 -10.36 5.00
C ILE A 92 0.60 -10.94 6.39
N SER A 93 0.48 -12.26 6.49
CA SER A 93 0.67 -13.00 7.74
C SER A 93 1.78 -14.03 7.58
N ASP A 94 2.65 -14.11 8.57
CA ASP A 94 3.69 -15.14 8.67
C ASP A 94 4.01 -15.46 10.13
N THR A 95 4.60 -16.63 10.38
CA THR A 95 5.00 -17.06 11.72
C THR A 95 6.43 -17.52 11.70
N ILE A 96 7.24 -16.98 12.62
CA ILE A 96 8.67 -17.29 12.73
C ILE A 96 9.02 -17.66 14.15
N THR A 97 10.09 -18.43 14.30
CA THR A 97 10.66 -18.77 15.61
C THR A 97 12.10 -18.29 15.68
N VAL A 98 12.44 -17.56 16.74
CA VAL A 98 13.77 -17.00 16.97
C VAL A 98 14.36 -17.53 18.26
N ASN A 99 15.67 -17.79 18.27
CA ASN A 99 16.39 -18.26 19.46
C ASN A 99 16.81 -17.11 20.39
N ALA A 100 15.83 -16.37 20.91
CA ALA A 100 16.01 -15.28 21.85
C ALA A 100 14.88 -15.24 22.89
N PRO A 101 15.12 -14.75 24.12
CA PRO A 101 14.09 -14.62 25.16
C PRO A 101 12.97 -13.66 24.76
N ARG A 102 11.72 -14.04 25.04
CA ARG A 102 10.51 -13.30 24.65
C ARG A 102 10.51 -11.85 25.11
N GLU A 103 10.90 -11.58 26.34
CA GLU A 103 10.99 -10.23 26.90
C GLU A 103 11.93 -9.32 26.08
N LYS A 104 13.05 -9.87 25.59
CA LYS A 104 14.03 -9.13 24.79
C LYS A 104 13.54 -8.88 23.37
N VAL A 105 12.89 -9.89 22.79
CA VAL A 105 12.26 -9.78 21.47
C VAL A 105 11.14 -8.73 21.51
N TYR A 106 10.27 -8.78 22.52
CA TYR A 106 9.22 -7.79 22.72
C TYR A 106 9.79 -6.38 22.88
N ALA A 107 10.77 -6.19 23.78
CA ALA A 107 11.37 -4.88 24.01
C ALA A 107 11.98 -4.28 22.75
N PHE A 108 12.62 -5.11 21.92
CA PHE A 108 13.16 -4.69 20.64
C PHE A 108 12.09 -4.22 19.67
N TRP A 109 10.97 -4.95 19.55
CA TRP A 109 9.84 -4.58 18.69
C TRP A 109 9.08 -3.35 19.22
N ARG A 110 9.01 -3.17 20.54
CA ARG A 110 8.31 -2.05 21.17
C ARG A 110 8.97 -0.69 20.90
N GLU A 111 10.29 -0.69 20.73
CA GLU A 111 11.06 0.46 20.24
C GLU A 111 10.99 0.45 18.70
N LEU A 112 9.96 1.06 18.14
CA LEU A 112 9.61 0.93 16.72
C LEU A 112 10.70 1.43 15.78
N SER A 113 11.55 2.34 16.26
CA SER A 113 12.77 2.80 15.56
C SER A 113 13.80 1.68 15.27
N ASN A 114 13.65 0.50 15.89
CA ASN A 114 14.44 -0.69 15.58
C ASN A 114 13.99 -1.43 14.30
N LEU A 115 12.75 -1.28 13.84
CA LEU A 115 12.20 -2.06 12.72
C LEU A 115 13.01 -1.91 11.42
N PRO A 116 13.47 -0.71 11.02
CA PRO A 116 14.30 -0.55 9.81
C PRO A 116 15.63 -1.33 9.82
N LYS A 117 16.09 -1.84 10.97
CA LYS A 117 17.32 -2.65 11.06
C LYS A 117 17.20 -4.00 10.34
N PHE A 118 15.98 -4.51 10.19
CA PHE A 118 15.72 -5.78 9.51
C PHE A 118 14.59 -5.70 8.48
N MET A 119 13.72 -4.67 8.56
CA MET A 119 12.69 -4.39 7.57
C MET A 119 13.20 -3.44 6.49
N LYS A 120 13.77 -3.97 5.42
CA LYS A 120 14.36 -3.19 4.31
C LYS A 120 13.33 -2.33 3.57
N HIS A 121 12.06 -2.71 3.59
CA HIS A 121 10.99 -1.87 3.03
C HIS A 121 10.80 -0.58 3.85
N LEU A 122 11.30 -0.49 5.08
CA LEU A 122 11.27 0.73 5.88
C LEU A 122 12.58 1.49 5.75
N LYS A 123 12.47 2.78 5.40
CA LYS A 123 13.58 3.72 5.38
C LYS A 123 13.89 4.24 6.78
N SER A 124 12.84 4.65 7.50
CA SER A 124 12.93 5.11 8.88
C SER A 124 11.61 4.92 9.61
N VAL A 125 11.71 4.79 10.94
CA VAL A 125 10.60 4.93 11.87
C VAL A 125 11.07 5.83 13.00
N GLU A 126 10.42 6.98 13.14
CA GLU A 126 10.77 8.03 14.10
C GLU A 126 9.66 8.15 15.15
N GLU A 127 9.96 7.81 16.39
CA GLU A 127 9.01 7.89 17.50
C GLU A 127 8.84 9.37 17.93
N THR A 128 7.64 9.90 17.76
CA THR A 128 7.29 11.30 18.08
C THR A 128 6.66 11.47 19.46
N SER A 129 6.13 10.38 20.01
CA SER A 129 5.66 10.24 21.39
C SER A 129 5.76 8.76 21.81
N ASP A 130 5.32 8.44 23.03
CA ASP A 130 5.33 7.06 23.53
C ASP A 130 4.49 6.09 22.69
N THR A 131 3.50 6.60 21.95
CA THR A 131 2.58 5.78 21.15
C THR A 131 2.54 6.17 19.68
N VAL A 132 3.00 7.37 19.29
CA VAL A 132 2.90 7.88 17.91
C VAL A 132 4.27 7.92 17.25
N SER A 133 4.34 7.43 16.03
CA SER A 133 5.56 7.38 15.23
C SER A 133 5.31 7.82 13.78
N LEU A 134 6.34 8.39 13.15
CA LEU A 134 6.39 8.74 11.72
C LEU A 134 7.19 7.68 10.97
N TRP A 135 6.54 7.04 10.00
CA TRP A 135 7.10 5.96 9.21
C TRP A 135 7.41 6.46 7.82
N THR A 136 8.52 6.02 7.23
CA THR A 136 8.86 6.25 5.83
C THR A 136 9.29 4.94 5.19
N THR A 137 8.71 4.59 4.04
CA THR A 137 9.00 3.34 3.32
C THR A 137 9.87 3.60 2.08
N ASN A 138 10.74 2.63 1.77
CA ASN A 138 11.39 2.50 0.47
C ASN A 138 10.40 1.81 -0.49
N THR A 139 9.92 2.54 -1.50
CA THR A 139 9.17 1.89 -2.58
C THR A 139 10.12 1.14 -3.51
N PRO A 140 9.69 0.03 -4.15
CA PRO A 140 10.54 -0.70 -5.08
C PRO A 140 11.16 0.21 -6.15
N GLY A 141 12.50 0.18 -6.25
CA GLY A 141 13.27 1.03 -7.17
C GLY A 141 13.50 2.46 -6.68
N ASP A 142 13.25 2.76 -5.40
CA ASP A 142 13.47 4.06 -4.74
C ASP A 142 12.82 5.24 -5.49
N LEU A 143 11.67 4.97 -6.13
CA LEU A 143 11.04 5.93 -7.03
C LEU A 143 10.35 7.07 -6.26
N ILE A 144 9.76 6.76 -5.10
CA ILE A 144 9.00 7.70 -4.26
C ILE A 144 9.14 7.30 -2.78
N ASP A 145 9.46 8.26 -1.91
CA ASP A 145 9.31 8.09 -0.46
C ASP A 145 7.85 8.30 -0.08
N LEU A 146 7.24 7.31 0.56
CA LEU A 146 5.91 7.44 1.16
C LEU A 146 6.04 7.45 2.68
N SER A 147 5.33 8.37 3.32
CA SER A 147 5.36 8.53 4.77
C SER A 147 3.96 8.63 5.35
N TRP A 148 3.79 8.07 6.54
CA TRP A 148 2.54 8.11 7.31
C TRP A 148 2.84 8.15 8.80
N SER A 149 1.89 8.66 9.58
CA SER A 149 1.95 8.57 11.04
C SER A 149 1.15 7.36 11.49
N ALA A 150 1.65 6.62 12.47
CA ALA A 150 0.95 5.50 13.08
C ALA A 150 0.97 5.62 14.60
N GLU A 151 -0.05 5.05 15.23
CA GLU A 151 -0.17 4.94 16.67
C GLU A 151 -0.22 3.48 17.11
N ILE A 152 0.37 3.18 18.27
CA ILE A 152 0.18 1.92 18.97
C ILE A 152 -1.27 1.88 19.50
N THR A 153 -2.03 0.89 19.04
CA THR A 153 -3.47 0.73 19.34
C THR A 153 -3.73 -0.29 20.43
N ARG A 154 -2.84 -1.26 20.61
CA ARG A 154 -2.89 -2.25 21.69
C ARG A 154 -1.49 -2.67 22.11
N GLU A 155 -1.28 -2.74 23.42
CA GLU A 155 -0.02 -3.16 24.01
C GLU A 155 -0.28 -4.09 25.20
N GLU A 156 0.28 -5.30 25.14
CA GLU A 156 0.34 -6.26 26.25
C GLU A 156 1.80 -6.70 26.39
N PRO A 157 2.52 -6.20 27.41
CA PRO A 157 3.96 -6.43 27.54
C PRO A 157 4.36 -7.89 27.44
N GLY A 158 5.21 -8.21 26.47
CA GLY A 158 5.70 -9.56 26.21
C GLY A 158 4.74 -10.46 25.44
N GLU A 159 3.52 -10.02 25.11
CA GLU A 159 2.47 -10.88 24.53
C GLU A 159 1.91 -10.33 23.22
N TYR A 160 1.66 -9.01 23.14
CA TYR A 160 1.01 -8.40 21.99
C TYR A 160 1.47 -6.96 21.77
N LEU A 161 1.74 -6.60 20.51
CA LEU A 161 1.94 -5.22 20.08
C LEU A 161 1.15 -5.00 18.80
N GLY A 162 0.24 -4.04 18.79
CA GLY A 162 -0.55 -3.65 17.61
C GLY A 162 -0.45 -2.15 17.35
N TRP A 163 -0.41 -1.79 16.08
CA TRP A 163 -0.38 -0.40 15.62
C TRP A 163 -1.30 -0.20 14.43
N HIS A 164 -1.68 1.06 14.20
CA HIS A 164 -2.47 1.46 13.05
C HIS A 164 -2.11 2.89 12.63
N SER A 165 -2.20 3.16 11.33
CA SER A 165 -2.03 4.51 10.79
C SER A 165 -3.08 5.46 11.36
N LEU A 166 -2.70 6.73 11.59
CA LEU A 166 -3.63 7.76 12.04
C LEU A 166 -4.61 8.12 10.93
N GLU A 167 -5.82 8.54 11.30
CA GLU A 167 -6.83 9.03 10.36
C GLU A 167 -6.27 10.13 9.44
N GLY A 168 -6.54 10.02 8.14
CA GLY A 168 -6.04 10.97 7.13
C GLY A 168 -4.59 10.73 6.70
N SER A 169 -3.93 9.69 7.20
CA SER A 169 -2.64 9.23 6.67
C SER A 169 -2.73 8.87 5.19
N ARG A 170 -1.64 9.11 4.44
CA ARG A 170 -1.61 8.80 2.99
C ARG A 170 -1.66 7.31 2.69
N ILE A 171 -1.22 6.49 3.64
CA ILE A 171 -1.27 5.04 3.58
C ILE A 171 -2.08 4.62 4.79
N ASP A 172 -3.15 3.87 4.53
CA ASP A 172 -3.83 3.12 5.57
C ASP A 172 -3.04 1.82 5.78
N ASN A 173 -2.38 1.71 6.94
CA ASN A 173 -1.51 0.60 7.30
C ASN A 173 -1.75 0.20 8.74
N GLY A 174 -1.92 -1.09 8.96
CA GLY A 174 -2.00 -1.73 10.26
C GLY A 174 -0.95 -2.82 10.42
N GLY A 175 -0.74 -3.21 11.66
CA GLY A 175 0.00 -4.43 11.93
C GLY A 175 -0.09 -4.85 13.39
N LYS A 176 0.26 -6.10 13.62
CA LYS A 176 0.37 -6.69 14.95
C LYS A 176 1.45 -7.74 15.00
N VAL A 177 1.97 -7.93 16.21
CA VAL A 177 2.88 -9.00 16.54
C VAL A 177 2.38 -9.66 17.82
N GLU A 178 2.16 -10.96 17.77
CA GLU A 178 1.93 -11.78 18.96
C GLU A 178 3.20 -12.53 19.31
N PHE A 179 3.53 -12.58 20.60
CA PHE A 179 4.76 -13.18 21.11
C PHE A 179 4.43 -14.34 22.03
N LYS A 180 4.98 -15.52 21.75
CA LYS A 180 4.79 -16.73 22.58
C LYS A 180 6.13 -17.38 22.88
N ASP A 181 6.26 -17.93 24.08
CA ASP A 181 7.41 -18.78 24.37
C ASP A 181 7.31 -20.07 23.53
N THR A 182 8.45 -20.50 23.00
CA THR A 182 8.56 -21.83 22.37
C THR A 182 8.30 -22.94 23.39
N LEU A 183 7.96 -24.15 22.92
CA LEU A 183 7.64 -25.28 23.81
C LEU A 183 8.77 -25.65 24.78
N ASN A 184 10.03 -25.39 24.41
CA ASN A 184 11.19 -25.63 25.27
C ASN A 184 11.58 -24.42 26.14
N GLY A 185 10.87 -23.29 26.01
CA GLY A 185 11.05 -22.06 26.78
C GLY A 185 12.34 -21.27 26.49
N THR A 186 13.11 -21.64 25.46
CA THR A 186 14.41 -20.99 25.18
C THR A 186 14.36 -19.98 24.04
N GLY A 187 13.33 -20.04 23.20
CA GLY A 187 13.11 -19.12 22.09
C GLY A 187 11.70 -18.52 22.10
N THR A 188 11.45 -17.64 21.13
CA THR A 188 10.18 -16.94 20.95
C THR A 188 9.58 -17.28 19.60
N GLU A 189 8.31 -17.66 19.58
CA GLU A 189 7.47 -17.70 18.39
C GLU A 189 6.80 -16.34 18.21
N LEU A 190 6.90 -15.77 17.02
CA LEU A 190 6.26 -14.52 16.63
C LEU A 190 5.23 -14.81 15.54
N HIS A 191 3.98 -14.42 15.78
CA HIS A 191 2.97 -14.34 14.74
C HIS A 191 2.83 -12.88 14.32
N ILE A 192 3.17 -12.58 13.07
CA ILE A 192 3.21 -11.21 12.55
C ILE A 192 2.16 -11.08 11.47
N GLU A 193 1.34 -10.04 11.58
CA GLU A 193 0.37 -9.65 10.57
C GLU A 193 0.58 -8.18 10.24
N ILE A 194 0.67 -7.85 8.96
CA ILE A 194 0.76 -6.48 8.45
C ILE A 194 -0.28 -6.36 7.37
N ASP A 195 -1.12 -5.34 7.47
CA ASP A 195 -2.13 -5.01 6.48
C ASP A 195 -1.92 -3.59 5.96
N TYR A 196 -2.22 -3.37 4.68
CA TYR A 196 -2.22 -2.03 4.12
C TYR A 196 -3.16 -1.93 2.93
N PHE A 197 -3.66 -0.72 2.71
CA PHE A 197 -4.36 -0.36 1.49
C PHE A 197 -3.36 0.32 0.55
N PRO A 198 -3.09 -0.26 -0.63
CA PRO A 198 -2.30 0.42 -1.64
C PRO A 198 -2.90 1.80 -1.95
N PRO A 199 -2.10 2.87 -2.05
CA PRO A 199 -2.62 4.19 -2.35
C PRO A 199 -3.32 4.19 -3.72
N ALA A 200 -4.66 4.32 -3.70
CA ALA A 200 -5.48 4.37 -4.91
C ALA A 200 -5.25 5.68 -5.68
N GLY A 201 -5.16 5.60 -7.00
CA GLY A 201 -5.28 6.79 -7.86
C GLY A 201 -4.16 7.82 -7.79
N SER A 202 -2.95 7.48 -7.35
CA SER A 202 -1.80 8.36 -7.56
C SER A 202 -1.58 8.54 -9.07
N VAL A 203 -1.72 9.78 -9.53
CA VAL A 203 -1.70 10.18 -10.94
C VAL A 203 -0.35 9.81 -11.57
N GLY A 204 -0.23 8.59 -12.09
CA GLY A 204 0.99 8.08 -12.71
C GLY A 204 0.90 6.57 -12.90
N ARG A 205 1.17 6.08 -14.11
CA ARG A 205 1.05 4.66 -14.51
C ARG A 205 2.03 3.70 -13.80
N GLY A 206 2.61 4.06 -12.65
CA GLY A 206 3.73 3.34 -12.05
C GLY A 206 3.51 2.82 -10.63
N ILE A 207 2.73 3.51 -9.78
CA ILE A 207 2.75 3.22 -8.34
C ILE A 207 1.96 1.97 -8.00
N THR A 208 0.79 1.74 -8.60
CA THR A 208 0.01 0.51 -8.40
C THR A 208 0.78 -0.74 -8.81
N SER A 209 1.64 -0.69 -9.84
CA SER A 209 2.50 -1.83 -10.19
C SER A 209 3.63 -2.12 -9.21
N LEU A 210 4.08 -1.13 -8.43
CA LEU A 210 5.10 -1.35 -7.39
C LEU A 210 4.52 -2.11 -6.20
N PHE A 211 3.24 -1.85 -5.88
CA PHE A 211 2.51 -2.55 -4.83
C PHE A 211 1.97 -3.92 -5.27
N ASN A 212 2.10 -4.30 -6.54
CA ASN A 212 1.77 -5.65 -7.01
C ASN A 212 2.88 -6.63 -6.62
N GLY A 213 2.62 -7.56 -5.69
CA GLY A 213 3.41 -8.77 -5.42
C GLY A 213 4.87 -8.60 -4.95
N LEU A 214 5.64 -7.67 -5.53
CA LEU A 214 7.01 -7.35 -5.16
C LEU A 214 7.09 -6.70 -3.78
N PHE A 215 6.25 -5.71 -3.49
CA PHE A 215 6.21 -5.10 -2.16
C PHE A 215 5.74 -6.10 -1.09
N GLU A 216 4.74 -6.92 -1.40
CA GLU A 216 4.31 -8.03 -0.53
C GLU A 216 5.46 -9.01 -0.26
N SER A 217 6.20 -9.39 -1.29
CA SER A 217 7.38 -10.26 -1.17
C SER A 217 8.48 -9.62 -0.33
N MET A 218 8.69 -8.31 -0.45
CA MET A 218 9.67 -7.57 0.34
C MET A 218 9.32 -7.60 1.83
N ILE A 219 8.06 -7.32 2.18
CA ILE A 219 7.58 -7.39 3.57
C ILE A 219 7.70 -8.82 4.11
N ARG A 220 7.33 -9.84 3.32
CA ARG A 220 7.47 -11.24 3.72
C ARG A 220 8.94 -11.65 3.94
N GLU A 221 9.84 -11.16 3.09
CA GLU A 221 11.28 -11.35 3.26
C GLU A 221 11.78 -10.66 4.53
N ASP A 222 11.31 -9.45 4.81
CA ASP A 222 11.65 -8.69 6.01
C ASP A 222 11.21 -9.39 7.30
N ILE A 223 10.01 -9.96 7.33
CA ILE A 223 9.55 -10.81 8.44
C ILE A 223 10.53 -11.97 8.65
N LYS A 224 10.93 -12.66 7.59
CA LYS A 224 11.90 -13.77 7.67
C LYS A 224 13.29 -13.30 8.10
N ASN A 225 13.72 -12.11 7.65
CA ASN A 225 15.00 -11.51 8.00
C ASN A 225 15.12 -11.19 9.49
N PHE A 226 13.99 -10.98 10.19
CA PHE A 226 14.02 -10.79 11.65
C PHE A 226 14.68 -11.98 12.36
N LYS A 227 14.46 -13.21 11.90
CA LYS A 227 15.12 -14.39 12.49
C LYS A 227 16.64 -14.27 12.43
N HIS A 228 17.17 -13.95 11.25
CA HIS A 228 18.60 -13.79 11.06
C HIS A 228 19.17 -12.65 11.91
N TYR A 229 18.44 -11.54 12.01
CA TYR A 229 18.85 -10.40 12.84
C TYR A 229 18.83 -10.74 14.33
N ALA A 230 17.74 -11.34 14.83
CA ALA A 230 17.57 -11.70 16.24
C ALA A 230 18.59 -12.75 16.72
N GLU A 231 19.07 -13.61 15.81
CA GLU A 231 20.07 -14.64 16.11
C GLU A 231 21.52 -14.14 15.88
N ALA A 232 21.71 -12.95 15.33
CA ALA A 232 23.00 -12.32 15.10
C ALA A 232 23.61 -11.70 16.36
N ALA A 233 24.93 -11.43 16.31
CA ALA A 233 25.67 -10.87 17.43
C ALA A 233 25.18 -9.47 17.84
N GLU A 234 24.71 -8.65 16.89
CA GLU A 234 24.22 -7.29 17.13
C GLU A 234 22.98 -7.28 18.02
N PHE A 235 22.00 -8.16 17.74
CA PHE A 235 20.83 -8.31 18.60
C PHE A 235 21.21 -8.87 19.96
N ARG A 236 22.15 -9.83 20.02
CA ARG A 236 22.62 -10.37 21.30
C ARG A 236 23.27 -9.28 22.15
N GLN A 237 24.03 -8.36 21.56
CA GLN A 237 24.57 -7.20 22.25
C GLN A 237 23.45 -6.28 22.78
N TYR A 238 22.46 -5.93 21.96
CA TYR A 238 21.28 -5.18 22.39
C TYR A 238 20.57 -5.86 23.57
N ALA A 239 20.37 -7.18 23.46
CA ALA A 239 19.64 -7.98 24.45
C ALA A 239 20.46 -8.31 25.71
N GLY A 240 21.76 -8.03 25.73
CA GLY A 240 22.67 -8.41 26.82
C GLY A 240 22.95 -9.92 26.90
N LEU A 241 22.87 -10.63 25.78
CA LEU A 241 23.10 -12.07 25.66
C LEU A 241 24.56 -12.35 25.29
N SER A 242 25.14 -13.41 25.87
CA SER A 242 26.48 -13.87 25.50
C SER A 242 26.50 -14.41 24.06
N THR A 243 27.55 -14.06 23.30
CA THR A 243 27.82 -14.63 21.98
C THR A 243 28.22 -16.11 22.15
N PRO A 244 27.73 -17.06 21.32
CA PRO A 244 28.22 -18.43 21.40
C PRO A 244 29.72 -18.41 21.07
N ALA A 245 30.53 -18.99 21.96
CA ALA A 245 31.92 -19.27 21.61
C ALA A 245 31.88 -20.34 20.51
N PHE A 246 32.18 -19.95 19.28
CA PHE A 246 32.42 -20.92 18.22
C PHE A 246 33.73 -21.64 18.57
N SER A 247 33.62 -22.91 18.97
CA SER A 247 34.74 -23.84 19.12
C SER A 247 35.10 -24.46 17.78
#